data_AF-A0A350Z0A5-F1
#
_entry.id   AF-A0A350Z0A5-F1
#
_cell.length_a   1.000
_cell.length_b   1.000
_cell.length_c   1.000
_cell.angle_alpha   90.00
_cell.angle_beta   90.00
_cell.angle_gamma   90.00
#
_symmetry.space_group_name_H-M   'P 1'
#
loop_
_entity.id
_entity.type
_entity.pdbx_description
1 polymer ?
#
loop_
_entity_poly.entity_id
_entity_poly.type
_entity_poly.pdbx_seq_one_letter_code
_entity_poly.pdbx_strand_id
1 'polypeptide(L)'
;VAVADENQNLGEFLRNKEYLKYSRIPLYSGSDENITGYVFRTSVMEKLAEDQHNMKLSELRREIVVVPFTMVLFNLWELLLEKKEHIALVVDEYGGMDGIVTLEDVIETLLGLEIVDEKDTVSDMRKYARDRWATRQEKYKLLNQTGQAGIDENRMTTG
;
A
#
# COMPACT_ATOMS: atom_id res chain seq x y z
N VAL A 1 7.25 -7.67 -1.67
CA VAL A 1 7.98 -6.97 -0.58
C VAL A 1 9.36 -7.59 -0.44
N ALA A 2 10.40 -6.80 -0.19
CA ALA A 2 11.73 -7.33 0.16
C ALA A 2 11.86 -7.40 1.69
N VAL A 3 12.40 -8.49 2.22
CA VAL A 3 12.64 -8.69 3.67
C VAL A 3 14.15 -8.78 3.95
N ALA A 4 14.57 -8.39 5.15
CA ALA A 4 15.98 -8.37 5.55
C ALA A 4 16.22 -9.11 6.88
N ASP A 5 17.37 -9.74 7.04
CA ASP A 5 17.77 -10.36 8.32
C ASP A 5 18.06 -9.25 9.34
N GLU A 6 17.47 -9.33 10.53
CA GLU A 6 17.69 -8.34 11.59
C GLU A 6 19.17 -8.22 12.02
N ASN A 7 19.99 -9.25 11.77
CA ASN A 7 21.42 -9.26 12.07
C ASN A 7 22.29 -8.69 10.95
N GLN A 8 21.73 -8.42 9.77
CA GLN A 8 22.43 -7.78 8.67
C GLN A 8 22.91 -6.38 9.11
N ASN A 9 24.15 -6.03 8.75
CA ASN A 9 24.67 -4.68 9.03
C ASN A 9 24.22 -3.67 7.96
N LEU A 10 24.28 -2.37 8.28
CA LEU A 10 23.81 -1.34 7.36
C LEU A 10 24.64 -1.31 6.06
N GLY A 11 25.94 -1.61 6.12
CA GLY A 11 26.80 -1.68 4.93
C GLY A 11 26.39 -2.79 3.96
N GLU A 12 25.94 -3.93 4.47
CA GLU A 12 25.33 -5.01 3.69
C GLU A 12 23.97 -4.60 3.14
N PHE A 13 23.16 -3.92 3.94
CA PHE A 13 21.85 -3.42 3.51
C PHE A 13 21.98 -2.53 2.28
N LEU A 14 22.94 -1.60 2.27
CA LEU A 14 23.18 -0.68 1.15
C LEU A 14 23.52 -1.39 -0.17
N ARG A 15 24.14 -2.58 -0.11
CA ARG A 15 24.51 -3.34 -1.32
C ARG A 15 23.31 -3.97 -2.01
N ASN A 16 22.21 -4.19 -1.28
CA ASN A 16 21.00 -4.77 -1.85
C ASN A 16 20.10 -3.67 -2.43
N LYS A 17 20.12 -3.54 -3.76
CA LYS A 17 19.33 -2.54 -4.49
C LYS A 17 17.82 -2.74 -4.40
N GLU A 18 17.33 -3.95 -4.07
CA GLU A 18 15.89 -4.19 -3.90
C GLU A 18 15.31 -3.38 -2.75
N TYR A 19 16.07 -3.20 -1.66
CA TYR A 19 15.63 -2.40 -0.52
C TYR A 19 15.42 -0.93 -0.88
N LEU A 20 16.05 -0.42 -1.94
CA LEU A 20 15.89 0.96 -2.40
C LEU A 20 14.52 1.23 -3.02
N LYS A 21 13.76 0.20 -3.38
CA LYS A 21 12.41 0.34 -3.93
C LYS A 21 11.36 0.59 -2.84
N TYR A 22 11.59 0.07 -1.63
CA TYR A 22 10.60 0.10 -0.56
C TYR A 22 10.93 1.12 0.53
N SER A 23 9.90 1.77 1.08
CA SER A 23 10.07 2.72 2.19
C SER A 23 10.17 2.02 3.54
N ARG A 24 9.55 0.84 3.68
CA ARG A 24 9.54 -0.01 4.87
C ARG A 24 10.05 -1.39 4.49
N ILE A 25 11.01 -1.90 5.25
CA ILE A 25 11.62 -3.22 5.02
C ILE A 25 11.34 -4.07 6.25
N PRO A 26 10.53 -5.13 6.14
CA PRO A 26 10.33 -6.09 7.22
C PRO A 26 11.63 -6.77 7.59
N LEU A 27 11.82 -6.99 8.89
CA LEU A 27 12.95 -7.72 9.44
C LEU A 27 12.53 -9.10 9.90
N TYR A 28 13.36 -10.10 9.61
CA TYR A 28 13.15 -11.47 10.07
C TYR A 28 14.31 -11.97 10.92
N SER A 29 14.06 -13.05 11.67
CA SER A 29 15.07 -13.72 12.49
C SER A 29 15.09 -15.23 12.23
N GLY A 30 16.20 -15.72 11.71
CA GLY A 30 16.42 -17.15 11.41
C GLY A 30 15.72 -17.63 10.14
N SER A 31 14.39 -17.49 10.07
CA SER A 31 13.57 -17.77 8.88
C SER A 31 12.88 -16.49 8.43
N ASP A 32 12.74 -16.32 7.12
CA ASP A 32 12.02 -15.23 6.46
C ASP A 32 10.51 -15.19 6.76
N GLU A 33 9.95 -16.28 7.28
CA GLU A 33 8.57 -16.34 7.81
C GLU A 33 8.47 -15.78 9.24
N ASN A 34 9.59 -15.69 9.97
CA ASN A 34 9.62 -15.19 11.35
C ASN A 34 9.92 -13.68 11.38
N ILE A 35 8.92 -12.88 11.00
CA ILE A 35 9.02 -11.42 11.00
C ILE A 35 9.02 -10.87 12.42
N THR A 36 10.09 -10.18 12.80
CA THR A 36 10.27 -9.60 14.15
C THR A 36 9.93 -8.11 14.22
N GLY A 37 9.72 -7.47 13.06
CA GLY A 37 9.43 -6.04 12.98
C GLY A 37 9.71 -5.50 11.59
N TYR A 38 9.97 -4.19 11.50
CA TYR A 38 10.40 -3.55 10.26
C TYR A 38 11.34 -2.37 10.52
N VAL A 39 11.99 -1.87 9.47
CA VAL A 39 12.79 -0.63 9.50
C VAL A 39 12.34 0.34 8.42
N PHE A 40 12.51 1.63 8.68
CA PHE A 40 12.42 2.65 7.63
C PHE A 40 13.72 2.68 6.84
N ARG A 41 13.61 2.66 5.50
CA ARG A 41 14.76 2.86 4.61
C ARG A 41 15.48 4.17 4.94
N THR A 42 14.72 5.24 5.20
CA THR A 42 15.26 6.57 5.51
C THR A 42 16.12 6.53 6.77
N SER A 43 15.65 5.90 7.84
CA SER A 43 16.42 5.76 9.08
C SER A 43 17.71 4.95 8.89
N VAL A 44 17.68 3.90 8.06
CA VAL A 44 18.90 3.17 7.71
C VAL A 44 19.87 4.06 6.93
N MET A 45 19.38 4.82 5.94
CA MET A 45 20.22 5.74 5.15
C MET A 45 20.80 6.88 5.98
N GLU A 46 20.04 7.41 6.95
CA GLU A 46 20.53 8.42 7.91
C GLU A 46 21.72 7.88 8.70
N LYS A 47 21.62 6.66 9.23
CA LYS A 47 22.72 6.03 9.97
C LYS A 47 23.92 5.68 9.11
N LEU A 48 23.70 5.31 7.85
CA LEU A 48 24.78 5.16 6.88
C LEU A 48 25.51 6.48 6.60
N ALA A 49 24.77 7.59 6.52
CA ALA A 49 25.37 8.92 6.36
C ALA A 49 26.16 9.39 7.60
N GLU A 50 25.89 8.83 8.78
CA GLU A 50 26.65 8.98 10.02
C GLU A 50 27.80 7.96 10.16
N ASP A 51 28.21 7.31 9.07
CA ASP A 51 29.26 6.29 9.00
C ASP A 51 29.01 5.01 9.83
N GLN A 52 27.77 4.75 10.27
CA GLN A 52 27.40 3.60 11.11
C GLN A 52 27.25 2.28 10.32
N HIS A 53 28.22 1.95 9.47
CA HIS A 53 28.14 0.80 8.57
C HIS A 53 28.03 -0.55 9.27
N ASN A 54 28.59 -0.67 10.48
CA ASN A 54 28.62 -1.91 11.27
C ASN A 54 27.39 -2.09 12.18
N MET A 55 26.54 -1.06 12.30
CA MET A 55 25.31 -1.13 13.08
C MET A 55 24.39 -2.20 12.47
N LYS A 56 23.71 -2.97 13.32
CA LYS A 56 22.75 -3.98 12.88
C LYS A 56 21.39 -3.37 12.61
N LEU A 57 20.63 -3.94 11.67
CA LEU A 57 19.25 -3.54 11.40
C LEU A 57 18.34 -3.69 12.62
N SER A 58 18.60 -4.69 13.49
CA SER A 58 17.88 -4.90 14.75
C SER A 58 17.89 -3.68 15.66
N GLU A 59 18.91 -2.82 15.58
CA GLU A 59 19.04 -1.61 16.41
C GLU A 59 18.09 -0.49 15.95
N LEU A 60 17.61 -0.55 14.71
CA LEU A 60 16.63 0.39 14.14
C LEU A 60 15.22 -0.20 14.06
N ARG A 61 15.03 -1.42 14.57
CA ARG A 61 13.79 -2.17 14.45
C ARG A 61 12.63 -1.45 15.12
N ARG A 62 11.52 -1.39 14.40
CA ARG A 62 10.20 -0.98 14.89
C ARG A 62 9.29 -2.19 14.97
N GLU A 63 8.36 -2.15 15.91
CA GLU A 63 7.31 -3.17 16.03
C GLU A 63 6.41 -3.14 14.80
N ILE A 64 5.98 -4.31 14.34
CA ILE A 64 5.02 -4.44 13.23
C ILE A 64 3.65 -4.80 13.81
N VAL A 65 2.60 -4.18 13.29
CA VAL A 65 1.22 -4.53 13.67
C VAL A 65 0.93 -5.93 13.15
N VAL A 66 0.43 -6.81 14.01
CA VAL A 66 0.08 -8.20 13.64
C VAL A 66 -1.43 -8.34 13.63
N VAL A 67 -1.98 -8.90 12.55
CA VAL A 67 -3.42 -9.10 12.36
C VAL A 67 -3.70 -10.51 11.82
N PRO A 68 -4.83 -11.13 12.19
CA PRO A 68 -5.23 -12.41 11.59
C PRO A 68 -5.73 -12.21 10.16
N PHE A 69 -5.52 -13.18 9.28
CA PHE A 69 -6.01 -13.16 7.89
C PHE A 69 -7.55 -13.04 7.79
N THR A 70 -8.28 -13.40 8.85
CA THR A 70 -9.75 -13.29 8.92
C THR A 70 -10.24 -11.86 9.20
N MET A 71 -9.35 -10.91 9.49
CA MET A 71 -9.73 -9.53 9.79
C MET A 71 -10.36 -8.86 8.56
N VAL A 72 -11.51 -8.21 8.76
CA VAL A 72 -12.16 -7.44 7.71
C VAL A 72 -11.28 -6.25 7.32
N LEU A 73 -11.13 -6.03 6.00
CA LEU A 73 -10.25 -5.02 5.42
C LEU A 73 -10.49 -3.60 5.98
N PHE A 74 -11.74 -3.21 6.20
CA PHE A 74 -12.06 -1.90 6.78
C PHE A 74 -11.58 -1.76 8.24
N ASN A 75 -11.60 -2.84 9.01
CA ASN A 75 -11.08 -2.83 10.38
C ASN A 75 -9.55 -2.73 10.37
N LEU A 76 -8.90 -3.39 9.41
CA LEU A 76 -7.45 -3.24 9.19
C LEU A 76 -7.09 -1.78 8.85
N TRP A 77 -7.87 -1.13 7.97
CA TRP A 77 -7.72 0.28 7.66
C TRP A 77 -7.79 1.17 8.92
N GLU A 78 -8.84 1.01 9.73
CA GLU A 78 -9.01 1.79 10.96
C GLU A 78 -7.87 1.54 11.96
N LEU A 79 -7.46 0.28 12.13
CA LEU A 79 -6.36 -0.09 13.01
C LEU A 79 -5.03 0.56 12.60
N LEU A 80 -4.69 0.50 11.30
CA LEU A 80 -3.47 1.11 10.77
C LEU A 80 -3.48 2.63 10.97
N LEU A 81 -4.60 3.30 10.74
CA LEU A 81 -4.76 4.73 10.99
C LEU A 81 -4.63 5.09 12.48
N GLU A 82 -5.28 4.33 13.37
CA GLU A 82 -5.22 4.54 14.82
C GLU A 82 -3.78 4.40 15.34
N LYS A 83 -3.08 3.35 14.89
CA LYS A 83 -1.69 3.09 15.26
C LYS A 83 -0.69 4.03 14.58
N LYS A 84 -1.13 4.79 13.56
CA LYS A 84 -0.27 5.59 12.67
C LYS A 84 0.81 4.74 12.01
N GLU A 85 0.45 3.52 11.66
CA GLU A 85 1.30 2.54 11.01
C GLU A 85 0.76 2.27 9.59
N HIS A 86 1.65 2.02 8.63
CA HIS A 86 1.23 1.78 7.23
C HIS A 86 1.59 0.37 6.75
N ILE A 87 1.95 -0.52 7.68
CA ILE A 87 2.35 -1.89 7.38
C ILE A 87 1.86 -2.81 8.48
N ALA A 88 1.33 -3.96 8.11
CA ALA A 88 0.96 -5.02 9.02
C ALA A 88 1.43 -6.39 8.52
N LEU A 89 1.76 -7.25 9.47
CA LEU A 89 1.97 -8.67 9.28
C LEU A 89 0.63 -9.38 9.42
N VAL A 90 0.28 -10.16 8.40
CA VAL A 90 -0.90 -11.03 8.40
C VAL A 90 -0.48 -12.42 8.83
N VAL A 91 -1.19 -13.00 9.79
CA VAL A 91 -0.93 -14.35 10.32
C VAL A 91 -2.12 -15.28 10.16
N ASP A 92 -1.82 -16.57 10.06
CA ASP A 92 -2.81 -17.64 10.09
C ASP A 92 -3.29 -17.99 11.52
N GLU A 93 -4.15 -19.00 11.65
CA GLU A 93 -4.70 -19.44 12.94
C GLU A 93 -3.67 -20.08 13.88
N TYR A 94 -2.52 -20.48 13.34
CA TYR A 94 -1.42 -21.12 14.06
C TYR A 94 -0.29 -20.12 14.39
N GLY A 95 -0.45 -18.86 14.00
CA GLY A 95 0.55 -17.80 14.17
C GLY A 95 1.67 -17.82 13.12
N GLY A 96 1.52 -18.63 12.07
CA GLY A 96 2.40 -18.60 10.90
C GLY A 96 2.17 -17.33 10.08
N MET A 97 3.21 -16.86 9.40
CA MET A 97 3.09 -15.74 8.48
C MET A 97 2.26 -16.14 7.26
N ASP A 98 1.19 -15.41 6.99
CA ASP A 98 0.40 -15.50 5.76
C ASP A 98 0.87 -14.45 4.74
N GLY A 99 1.24 -13.26 5.20
CA GLY A 99 1.72 -12.21 4.31
C GLY A 99 1.97 -10.86 4.98
N ILE A 100 2.26 -9.85 4.17
CA ILE A 100 2.45 -8.47 4.60
C ILE A 100 1.53 -7.59 3.77
N VAL A 101 0.83 -6.69 4.44
CA VAL A 101 -0.11 -5.75 3.83
C VAL A 101 0.28 -4.33 4.17
N THR A 102 0.19 -3.44 3.18
CA THR A 102 0.45 -2.02 3.36
C THR A 102 -0.85 -1.22 3.36
N LEU A 103 -0.82 -0.01 3.91
CA LEU A 103 -1.98 0.88 3.87
C LEU A 103 -2.38 1.21 2.43
N GLU A 104 -1.39 1.30 1.54
CA GLU A 104 -1.57 1.51 0.11
C GLU A 104 -2.41 0.38 -0.52
N ASP A 105 -2.08 -0.89 -0.27
CA ASP A 105 -2.84 -2.06 -0.76
C ASP A 105 -4.30 -2.02 -0.27
N VAL A 106 -4.51 -1.59 0.99
CA VAL A 106 -5.85 -1.47 1.58
C VAL A 106 -6.67 -0.41 0.84
N ILE A 107 -6.08 0.76 0.54
CA ILE A 107 -6.75 1.83 -0.20
C ILE A 107 -7.07 1.35 -1.62
N GLU A 108 -6.10 0.74 -2.30
CA GLU A 108 -6.26 0.24 -3.67
C GLU A 108 -7.44 -0.72 -3.77
N THR A 109 -7.52 -1.65 -2.81
CA THR A 109 -8.59 -2.65 -2.76
C THR A 109 -9.94 -2.00 -2.49
N LEU A 110 -10.02 -1.02 -1.58
CA LEU A 110 -11.26 -0.32 -1.27
C LEU A 110 -11.73 0.59 -2.42
N LEU A 111 -10.82 1.21 -3.16
CA LEU A 111 -11.13 2.08 -4.29
C LEU A 111 -11.36 1.30 -5.60
N GLY A 112 -10.87 0.06 -5.69
CA GLY A 112 -10.86 -0.74 -6.92
C GLY A 112 -10.00 -0.12 -8.02
N LEU A 113 -8.91 0.56 -7.63
CA LEU A 113 -7.99 1.27 -8.49
C LEU A 113 -6.57 1.09 -7.95
N GLU A 114 -5.61 0.81 -8.82
CA GLU A 114 -4.19 0.85 -8.45
C GLU A 114 -3.74 2.29 -8.16
N ILE A 115 -2.92 2.48 -7.13
CA ILE A 115 -2.30 3.74 -6.78
C ILE A 115 -0.90 3.74 -7.39
N VAL A 116 -0.71 4.61 -8.37
CA VAL A 116 0.55 4.75 -9.09
C VAL A 116 1.45 5.71 -8.31
N ASP A 117 2.64 5.25 -7.90
CA ASP A 117 3.63 6.07 -7.22
C ASP A 117 4.36 6.98 -8.22
N GLU A 118 4.97 8.07 -7.75
CA GLU A 118 5.74 9.01 -8.57
C GLU A 118 6.88 8.33 -9.34
N LYS A 119 7.35 7.19 -8.84
CA LYS A 119 8.43 6.39 -9.44
C LYS A 119 7.97 5.43 -10.52
N ASP A 120 6.68 5.22 -10.69
CA ASP A 120 6.15 4.32 -11.70
C ASP A 120 6.18 4.99 -13.09
N THR A 121 6.65 4.26 -14.11
CA THR A 121 6.87 4.80 -15.45
C THR A 121 5.58 5.37 -16.07
N VAL A 122 5.56 6.70 -16.25
CA VAL A 122 4.38 7.57 -16.47
C VAL A 122 3.73 7.48 -17.87
N SER A 123 4.04 6.48 -18.72
CA SER A 123 3.45 6.43 -20.08
C SER A 123 1.99 5.97 -20.09
N ASP A 124 1.62 5.00 -19.26
CA ASP A 124 0.25 4.46 -19.24
C ASP A 124 -0.75 5.37 -18.52
N MET A 125 -0.27 6.21 -17.60
CA MET A 125 -1.10 7.11 -16.78
C MET A 125 -1.85 8.19 -17.57
N ARG A 126 -1.16 8.88 -18.50
CA ARG A 126 -1.83 9.88 -19.34
C ARG A 126 -2.90 9.25 -20.22
N LYS A 127 -2.73 7.98 -20.60
CA LYS A 127 -3.67 7.25 -21.44
C LYS A 127 -4.86 6.77 -20.60
N TYR A 128 -4.59 6.08 -19.49
CA TYR A 128 -5.62 5.61 -18.55
C TYR A 128 -6.50 6.73 -17.97
N ALA A 129 -5.90 7.86 -17.58
CA ALA A 129 -6.66 9.02 -17.09
C ALA A 129 -7.54 9.66 -18.19
N ARG A 130 -7.05 9.72 -19.44
CA ARG A 130 -7.84 10.20 -20.60
C ARG A 130 -9.01 9.27 -20.90
N ASP A 131 -8.76 7.96 -20.89
CA ASP A 131 -9.78 6.96 -21.19
C ASP A 131 -10.89 6.96 -20.13
N ARG A 132 -10.53 7.01 -18.83
CA ARG A 132 -11.49 7.11 -17.71
C ARG A 132 -12.27 8.43 -17.72
N TRP A 133 -11.64 9.55 -18.06
CA TRP A 133 -12.33 10.84 -18.19
C TRP A 133 -13.37 10.79 -19.30
N ALA A 134 -13.03 10.19 -20.46
CA ALA A 134 -13.94 10.01 -21.57
C ALA A 134 -15.16 9.15 -21.18
N THR A 135 -14.93 8.00 -20.53
CA THR A 135 -16.02 7.11 -20.08
C THR A 135 -16.94 7.77 -19.06
N ARG A 136 -16.40 8.58 -18.13
CA ARG A 136 -17.23 9.35 -17.18
C ARG A 136 -18.10 10.38 -17.89
N GLN A 137 -17.54 11.16 -18.83
CA GLN A 137 -18.29 12.18 -19.58
C GLN A 137 -19.43 11.57 -20.40
N GLU A 138 -19.24 10.40 -21.00
CA GLU A 138 -20.30 9.68 -21.71
C GLU A 138 -21.42 9.23 -20.77
N LYS A 139 -21.06 8.66 -19.61
CA LYS A 139 -22.05 8.24 -18.61
C LYS A 139 -22.88 9.43 -18.10
N TYR A 140 -22.26 10.59 -17.85
CA TYR A 140 -22.96 11.82 -17.46
C TYR A 140 -23.84 12.39 -18.58
N LYS A 141 -23.42 12.29 -19.85
CA LYS A 141 -24.25 12.69 -21.00
C LYS A 141 -25.48 11.80 -21.16
N LEU A 142 -25.32 10.48 -21.00
CA LEU A 142 -26.42 9.50 -21.03
C LEU A 142 -27.43 9.77 -19.91
N LEU A 143 -26.96 9.99 -18.67
CA LEU A 143 -27.82 10.33 -17.53
C LEU A 143 -28.64 11.61 -17.75
N ASN A 144 -28.05 12.64 -18.36
CA ASN A 144 -28.75 13.89 -18.67
C ASN A 144 -29.74 13.75 -19.84
N GLN A 145 -29.48 12.87 -20.82
CA GLN A 145 -30.42 12.60 -21.92
C GLN A 145 -31.63 11.77 -21.47
N THR A 146 -31.43 10.76 -20.62
CA THR A 146 -32.54 9.98 -20.03
C THR A 146 -33.37 10.82 -19.06
N GLY A 147 -32.74 11.78 -18.37
CA GLY A 147 -33.44 12.74 -17.51
C GLY A 147 -34.34 13.72 -18.28
N GLN A 148 -34.00 14.11 -19.51
CA GLN A 148 -34.79 15.04 -20.32
C GLN A 148 -36.01 14.38 -21.00
N ALA A 149 -35.88 13.10 -21.41
CA ALA A 149 -36.97 12.36 -22.07
C ALA A 149 -38.16 12.07 -21.14
N GLY A 150 -37.95 11.96 -19.83
CA GLY A 150 -39.02 11.73 -18.84
C GLY A 150 -39.83 12.98 -18.46
N ILE A 151 -39.37 14.19 -18.83
CA ILE A 151 -40.04 15.46 -18.49
C ILE A 151 -41.02 15.90 -19.60
N ASP A 152 -40.78 15.48 -20.84
CA ASP A 152 -41.61 15.86 -21.99
C ASP A 152 -42.88 14.99 -22.14
N GLU A 153 -42.88 13.74 -21.66
CA GLU A 153 -44.08 12.88 -21.71
C GLU A 153 -45.17 13.32 -20.72
N ASN A 154 -44.80 13.93 -19.59
CA ASN A 154 -45.76 14.32 -18.54
C ASN A 154 -46.46 15.67 -18.81
N ARG A 155 -46.17 16.32 -19.94
CA ARG A 155 -46.81 17.58 -20.38
C ARG A 155 -47.92 17.38 -21.41
N MET A 156 -48.18 16.16 -21.89
CA MET A 156 -49.23 15.89 -22.88
C MET A 156 -50.54 15.32 -22.31
N THR A 157 -50.63 15.01 -21.01
CA THR A 157 -51.82 14.38 -20.40
C THR A 157 -52.70 15.29 -19.55
N THR A 158 -52.40 16.60 -19.48
CA THR A 158 -53.24 17.58 -18.77
C THR A 158 -53.73 18.64 -19.75
N GLY A 159 -54.66 18.22 -20.62
CA GLY A 159 -55.50 19.09 -21.43
C GLY A 159 -56.87 19.25 -20.79
#